data_AF-A0A432ELY6-F1
#
_entry.id   AF-A0A432ELY6-F1
#
_cell.length_a   1.000
_cell.length_b   1.000
_cell.length_c   1.000
_cell.angle_alpha   90.00
_cell.angle_beta   90.00
_cell.angle_gamma   90.00
#
_symmetry.space_group_name_H-M   'P 1'
#
loop_
_entity.id
_entity.type
_entity.pdbx_description
1 polymer ?
#
loop_
_entity_poly.entity_id
_entity_poly.type
_entity_poly.pdbx_seq_one_letter_code
_entity_poly.pdbx_strand_id
1 'polypeptide(L)'
;AGVMGRGGEIYVLDMGEPIRVAYLAEQMIKLSGRKPGEDIEIVYTGLRPGEKLFEELFHKEENLKDTRHSKILLARSRRVDWERINQEIERMGECVQSYDLEGLQTLLLQLVPEHSCSNGEPTYPQLLIDANSVA
;
A
#
# COMPACT_ATOMS: atom_id res chain seq x y z
N ALA A 1 -10.13 19.38 -10.43
CA ALA A 1 -9.11 19.02 -9.42
C ALA A 1 -8.03 20.10 -9.19
N GLY A 2 -7.83 21.10 -10.06
CA GLY A 2 -6.65 21.98 -9.99
C GLY A 2 -6.78 23.35 -9.30
N VAL A 3 -7.77 23.62 -8.44
CA VAL A 3 -8.07 25.00 -7.95
C VAL A 3 -7.97 25.15 -6.42
N MET A 4 -7.62 24.10 -5.65
CA MET A 4 -7.62 24.16 -4.17
C MET A 4 -6.25 24.34 -3.51
N GLY A 5 -5.14 24.09 -4.21
CA GLY A 5 -3.80 24.11 -3.61
C GLY A 5 -3.13 25.48 -3.69
N ARG A 6 -2.39 25.87 -2.64
CA ARG A 6 -1.47 27.01 -2.64
C ARG A 6 -0.01 26.60 -2.93
N GLY A 7 0.23 25.30 -3.12
CA GLY A 7 1.52 24.69 -3.42
C GLY A 7 2.13 24.02 -2.19
N GLY A 8 2.52 22.75 -2.33
CA GLY A 8 3.16 21.97 -1.27
C GLY A 8 2.19 21.18 -0.37
N GLU A 9 0.88 21.20 -0.67
CA GLU A 9 -0.11 20.35 -0.04
C GLU A 9 -0.14 18.94 -0.63
N ILE A 10 -0.28 17.93 0.23
CA ILE A 10 -0.55 16.55 -0.17
C ILE A 10 -2.02 16.27 0.15
N TYR A 11 -2.82 15.94 -0.86
CA TYR A 11 -4.22 15.59 -0.68
C TYR A 11 -4.39 14.07 -0.77
N VAL A 12 -5.17 13.52 0.16
CA VAL A 12 -5.50 12.10 0.21
C VAL A 12 -7.01 11.95 0.07
N LEU A 13 -7.45 10.93 -0.65
CA LEU A 13 -8.87 10.63 -0.83
C LEU A 13 -9.33 9.65 0.23
N ASP A 14 -10.48 9.93 0.81
CA ASP A 14 -11.20 8.95 1.62
C ASP A 14 -11.79 7.89 0.68
N MET A 15 -11.20 6.69 0.73
CA MET A 15 -11.58 5.54 -0.09
C MET A 15 -12.74 4.74 0.53
N GLY A 16 -13.17 5.08 1.75
CA GLY A 16 -14.19 4.36 2.48
C GLY A 16 -13.74 2.96 2.92
N GLU A 17 -14.69 2.03 2.95
CA GLU A 17 -14.46 0.69 3.48
C GLU A 17 -13.58 -0.17 2.56
N PRO A 18 -12.58 -0.89 3.10
CA PRO A 18 -11.74 -1.78 2.32
C PRO A 18 -12.54 -2.98 1.80
N ILE A 19 -12.20 -3.42 0.58
CA ILE A 19 -12.87 -4.57 -0.07
C ILE A 19 -11.86 -5.70 -0.25
N ARG A 20 -12.28 -6.93 0.08
CA ARG A 20 -11.46 -8.14 -0.12
C ARG A 20 -11.34 -8.47 -1.62
N VAL A 21 -10.12 -8.71 -2.10
CA VAL A 21 -9.87 -9.08 -3.50
C VAL A 21 -10.62 -10.35 -3.91
N ALA A 22 -10.72 -11.34 -3.01
CA ALA A 22 -11.49 -12.57 -3.26
C ALA A 22 -12.98 -12.28 -3.51
N TYR A 23 -13.57 -11.39 -2.71
CA TYR A 23 -14.96 -10.97 -2.91
C TYR A 23 -15.15 -10.27 -4.26
N LEU A 24 -14.23 -9.36 -4.62
CA LEU A 24 -14.27 -8.67 -5.91
C LEU A 24 -14.21 -9.68 -7.08
N ALA A 25 -13.30 -10.66 -7.02
CA ALA A 25 -13.19 -11.69 -8.04
C ALA A 25 -14.49 -12.50 -8.21
N GLU A 26 -15.12 -12.91 -7.11
CA GLU A 26 -16.43 -13.58 -7.16
C GLU A 26 -17.52 -12.70 -7.77
N GLN A 27 -17.56 -11.41 -7.43
CA GLN A 27 -18.54 -10.49 -8.01
C GLN A 27 -18.34 -10.33 -9.51
N MET A 28 -17.08 -10.23 -9.98
CA MET A 28 -16.80 -10.15 -11.42
C MET A 28 -17.28 -11.39 -12.17
N ILE A 29 -17.08 -12.59 -11.61
CA ILE A 29 -17.55 -13.84 -12.21
C ILE A 29 -19.09 -13.84 -12.29
N LYS A 30 -19.78 -13.48 -11.20
CA LYS A 30 -21.25 -13.40 -11.15
C LYS A 30 -21.79 -12.37 -12.16
N LEU A 31 -21.17 -11.20 -12.24
CA LEU A 31 -21.55 -10.14 -13.20
C LEU A 31 -21.35 -10.56 -14.66
N SER A 32 -20.47 -11.53 -14.93
CA SER A 32 -20.29 -12.11 -16.26
C SER A 32 -21.34 -13.17 -16.62
N GLY A 33 -22.31 -13.43 -15.74
CA GLY A 33 -23.35 -14.45 -15.93
C GLY A 33 -22.88 -15.88 -15.66
N ARG A 34 -21.77 -16.04 -14.94
CA ARG A 34 -21.14 -17.31 -14.62
C ARG A 34 -21.14 -17.58 -13.13
N LYS A 35 -21.01 -18.85 -12.75
CA LYS A 35 -20.96 -19.30 -11.36
C LYS A 35 -19.53 -19.52 -10.90
N PRO A 36 -19.07 -18.82 -9.84
CA PRO A 36 -17.77 -19.10 -9.22
C PRO A 36 -17.70 -20.54 -8.72
N GLY A 37 -16.61 -21.24 -9.00
CA GLY A 37 -16.38 -22.64 -8.58
C GLY A 37 -17.03 -23.69 -9.48
N GLU A 38 -17.93 -23.31 -10.39
CA GLU A 38 -18.50 -24.22 -11.41
C GLU A 38 -17.97 -23.85 -12.81
N ASP A 39 -18.25 -22.63 -13.26
CA ASP A 39 -17.87 -22.16 -14.61
C ASP A 39 -16.46 -21.57 -14.65
N ILE A 40 -16.02 -20.97 -13.53
CA ILE A 40 -14.71 -20.35 -13.36
C ILE A 40 -14.20 -20.65 -11.95
N GLU A 41 -13.05 -21.32 -11.86
CA GLU A 41 -12.35 -21.60 -10.61
C GLU A 41 -11.51 -20.39 -10.15
N ILE A 42 -11.43 -20.17 -8.83
CA ILE A 42 -10.54 -19.17 -8.23
C ILE A 42 -9.35 -19.91 -7.61
N VAL A 43 -8.14 -19.66 -8.14
CA VAL A 43 -6.90 -20.25 -7.65
C VAL A 43 -6.10 -19.22 -6.87
N TYR A 44 -5.70 -19.56 -5.65
CA TYR A 44 -4.88 -18.71 -4.79
C TYR A 44 -3.39 -19.01 -5.02
N THR A 45 -2.66 -18.03 -5.56
CA THR A 45 -1.23 -18.18 -5.90
C THR A 45 -0.28 -17.72 -4.80
N GLY A 46 -0.81 -17.23 -3.67
CA GLY A 46 -0.01 -16.60 -2.62
C GLY A 46 0.39 -15.15 -2.95
N LEU A 47 1.04 -14.50 -1.98
CA LEU A 47 1.56 -13.13 -2.13
C LEU A 47 2.91 -13.14 -2.83
N ARG A 48 3.13 -12.15 -3.70
CA ARG A 48 4.43 -11.89 -4.32
C ARG A 48 5.33 -11.10 -3.36
N PRO A 49 6.67 -11.19 -3.50
CA PRO A 49 7.59 -10.41 -2.67
C PRO A 49 7.27 -8.91 -2.76
N GLY A 50 7.13 -8.25 -1.60
CA GLY A 50 6.78 -6.83 -1.50
C GLY A 50 5.27 -6.52 -1.54
N GLU A 51 4.40 -7.52 -1.73
CA GLU A 51 2.96 -7.31 -1.63
C GLU A 51 2.48 -7.31 -0.17
N LYS A 52 1.51 -6.44 0.13
CA LYS A 52 0.82 -6.40 1.41
C LYS A 52 -0.54 -7.06 1.31
N LEU A 53 -0.91 -7.81 2.35
CA LEU A 53 -2.27 -8.37 2.45
C LEU A 53 -3.32 -7.29 2.76
N PHE A 54 -2.90 -6.25 3.48
CA PHE A 54 -3.69 -5.08 3.81
C PHE A 54 -2.86 -3.83 3.51
N GLU A 55 -3.44 -2.90 2.76
CA GLU A 55 -2.87 -1.57 2.60
C GLU A 55 -3.29 -0.69 3.77
N GLU A 56 -2.34 0.06 4.33
CA GLU A 56 -2.64 1.13 5.27
C GLU A 56 -3.08 2.34 4.45
N LEU A 57 -4.36 2.73 4.55
CA LEU A 57 -4.86 3.95 3.89
C LEU A 57 -4.18 5.21 4.42
N PHE A 58 -3.79 5.19 5.70
CA PHE A 58 -3.15 6.29 6.38
C PHE A 58 -2.14 5.73 7.39
N HIS A 59 -0.92 6.26 7.39
CA HIS A 59 0.03 5.94 8.45
C HIS A 59 -0.37 6.63 9.76
N LYS A 60 -0.13 6.00 10.91
CA LYS A 60 -0.51 6.56 12.23
C LYS A 60 0.12 7.94 12.51
N GLU A 61 1.23 8.24 11.85
CA GLU A 61 1.97 9.49 11.99
C GLU A 61 1.52 10.56 10.99
N GLU A 62 0.68 10.20 10.01
CA GLU A 62 0.09 11.14 9.06
C GLU A 62 -1.01 11.94 9.74
N ASN A 63 -0.69 13.17 10.09
CA ASN A 63 -1.67 14.13 10.59
C ASN A 63 -2.56 14.62 9.45
N LEU A 64 -3.68 13.95 9.26
CA LEU A 64 -4.73 14.34 8.31
C LEU A 64 -5.58 15.46 8.87
N LYS A 65 -5.96 16.39 8.01
CA LYS A 65 -6.92 17.44 8.31
C LYS A 65 -8.04 17.43 7.28
N ASP A 66 -9.26 17.69 7.74
CA ASP A 66 -10.39 17.84 6.85
C ASP A 66 -10.20 19.04 5.92
N THR A 67 -10.68 18.90 4.69
CA THR A 67 -10.81 20.01 3.76
C THR A 67 -12.28 20.45 3.66
N ARG A 68 -12.58 21.35 2.72
CA ARG A 68 -13.97 21.76 2.44
C ARG A 68 -14.85 20.63 1.90
N HIS A 69 -14.24 19.56 1.38
CA HIS A 69 -14.97 18.42 0.83
C HIS A 69 -14.73 17.19 1.70
N SER A 70 -15.80 16.53 2.14
CA SER A 70 -15.74 15.45 3.12
C SER A 70 -14.88 14.25 2.70
N LYS A 71 -14.78 13.97 1.40
CA LYS A 71 -13.95 12.88 0.86
C LYS A 71 -12.51 13.27 0.51
N ILE A 72 -12.09 14.50 0.81
CA ILE A 72 -10.76 15.00 0.48
C ILE A 72 -10.10 15.45 1.78
N LEU A 73 -8.99 14.81 2.13
CA LEU A 73 -8.20 15.07 3.31
C LEU A 73 -6.88 15.73 2.92
N LEU A 74 -6.33 16.55 3.80
CA LEU A 74 -5.03 17.18 3.65
C LEU A 74 -4.02 16.50 4.57
N ALA A 75 -3.04 15.83 3.99
CA ALA A 75 -1.91 15.26 4.71
C ALA A 75 -0.85 16.32 4.98
N ARG A 76 -0.37 16.39 6.23
CA ARG A 76 0.73 17.28 6.59
C ARG A 76 2.04 16.70 6.07
N SER A 77 2.60 17.32 5.03
CA SER A 77 3.93 16.96 4.53
C SER A 77 5.04 17.42 5.49
N ARG A 78 6.06 16.58 5.68
CA ARG A 78 7.32 16.99 6.32
C ARG A 78 8.07 17.93 5.38
N ARG A 79 8.60 19.03 5.91
CA ARG A 79 9.56 19.84 5.15
C ARG A 79 10.89 19.12 5.15
N VAL A 80 11.42 18.86 3.96
CA VAL A 80 12.75 18.28 3.79
C VAL A 80 13.64 19.33 3.14
N ASP A 81 14.91 19.34 3.56
CA ASP A 81 15.93 20.19 2.96
C ASP A 81 16.22 19.71 1.52
N TRP A 82 16.06 20.63 0.57
CA TRP A 82 16.25 20.36 -0.86
C TRP A 82 17.70 20.01 -1.20
N GLU A 83 18.67 20.70 -0.60
CA GLU A 83 20.09 20.44 -0.85
C GLU A 83 20.46 19.05 -0.35
N ARG A 84 19.97 18.69 0.85
CA ARG A 84 20.18 17.35 1.40
C ARG A 84 19.57 16.26 0.52
N ILE A 85 18.33 16.43 0.07
CA ILE A 85 17.68 15.44 -0.80
C ILE A 85 18.45 15.23 -2.10
N ASN A 86 18.90 16.31 -2.76
CA ASN A 86 19.66 16.19 -4.00
C ASN A 86 21.00 15.46 -3.78
N GLN A 87 21.71 15.76 -2.69
CA GLN A 87 22.95 15.06 -2.36
C GLN A 87 22.74 13.56 -2.16
N GLU A 88 21.68 13.15 -1.47
CA GLU A 88 21.39 11.72 -1.29
C GLU A 88 20.96 11.06 -2.61
N ILE A 89 20.21 11.76 -3.47
CA ILE A 89 19.86 11.24 -4.82
C ILE A 89 21.11 11.06 -5.68
N GLU A 90 22.05 12.01 -5.66
CA GLU A 90 23.32 11.89 -6.38
C GLU A 90 24.13 10.68 -5.90
N ARG A 91 24.24 10.48 -4.58
CA ARG A 91 24.90 9.29 -3.99
C ARG A 91 24.22 7.99 -4.38
N MET A 92 22.89 7.94 -4.40
CA MET A 92 22.18 6.76 -4.91
C MET A 92 22.51 6.50 -6.38
N GLY A 93 22.65 7.56 -7.19
CA GLY A 93 23.11 7.46 -8.57
C GLY A 93 24.51 6.86 -8.71
N GLU A 94 25.44 7.23 -7.83
CA GLU A 94 26.79 6.64 -7.77
C GLU A 94 26.74 5.15 -7.40
N CYS A 95 25.94 4.76 -6.39
CA CYS A 95 25.75 3.35 -6.02
C CYS A 95 25.17 2.51 -7.17
N VAL A 96 24.24 3.07 -7.94
CA VAL A 96 23.69 2.39 -9.13
C VAL A 96 24.77 2.21 -10.20
N GLN A 97 25.61 3.21 -10.44
CA GLN A 97 26.71 3.12 -11.42
C GLN A 97 27.77 2.08 -11.02
N SER A 98 28.03 1.93 -9.71
CA SER A 98 28.98 0.96 -9.17
C SER A 98 28.38 -0.42 -8.91
N TYR A 99 27.09 -0.63 -9.18
CA TYR A 99 26.33 -1.86 -8.86
C TYR A 99 26.37 -2.22 -7.35
N ASP A 100 26.49 -1.22 -6.48
CA ASP A 100 26.46 -1.38 -5.03
C ASP A 100 25.03 -1.43 -4.50
N LEU A 101 24.48 -2.64 -4.42
CA LEU A 101 23.12 -2.88 -3.92
C LEU A 101 23.00 -2.63 -2.40
N GLU A 102 24.03 -2.90 -1.63
CA GLU A 102 24.01 -2.73 -0.17
C GLU A 102 24.04 -1.25 0.20
N GLY A 103 24.88 -0.46 -0.46
CA GLY A 103 24.92 0.99 -0.34
C GLY A 103 23.58 1.62 -0.72
N LEU A 104 23.00 1.19 -1.84
CA LEU A 104 21.70 1.68 -2.30
C LEU A 104 20.58 1.37 -1.30
N GLN A 105 20.51 0.15 -0.78
CA GLN A 105 19.51 -0.24 0.22
C GLN A 105 19.67 0.57 1.51
N THR A 106 20.91 0.80 1.95
CA THR A 106 21.21 1.61 3.13
C THR A 106 20.73 3.05 2.96
N LEU A 107 21.02 3.68 1.81
CA LEU A 107 20.58 5.04 1.50
C LEU A 107 19.05 5.13 1.43
N LEU A 108 18.39 4.14 0.81
CA LEU A 108 16.92 4.08 0.74
C LEU A 108 16.29 4.04 2.13
N LEU A 109 16.79 3.18 3.02
CA LEU A 109 16.29 3.07 4.39
C LEU A 109 16.55 4.33 5.24
N GLN A 110 17.60 5.09 4.94
CA GLN A 110 17.85 6.38 5.59
C GLN A 110 16.87 7.47 5.14
N LEU A 111 16.52 7.49 3.86
CA LEU A 111 15.58 8.48 3.28
C LEU A 111 14.13 8.18 3.66
N VAL A 112 13.78 6.90 3.71
CA VAL A 112 12.44 6.37 4.00
C VAL A 112 12.53 5.38 5.17
N PRO A 113 12.71 5.88 6.41
CA PRO A 113 12.82 5.01 7.59
C PRO A 113 11.56 4.15 7.82
N GLU A 114 10.42 4.56 7.27
CA GLU A 114 9.13 3.86 7.36
C GLU A 114 9.04 2.62 6.45
N HIS A 115 10.01 2.40 5.56
CA HIS A 115 10.03 1.29 4.58
C HIS A 115 9.97 -0.10 5.23
N SER A 116 10.32 -0.24 6.51
CA SER A 116 10.35 -1.52 7.23
C SER A 116 9.01 -1.94 7.85
N CYS A 117 7.97 -1.09 7.83
CA CYS A 117 6.75 -1.31 8.62
C CYS A 117 5.75 -2.35 8.07
N SER A 118 6.04 -3.07 6.99
CA SER A 118 5.06 -4.02 6.38
C SER A 118 5.41 -5.50 6.47
N ASN A 119 6.20 -5.92 7.46
CA ASN A 119 6.36 -7.33 7.81
C ASN A 119 5.47 -7.70 9.01
N GLY A 120 4.24 -7.18 9.06
CA GLY A 120 3.29 -7.56 10.10
C GLY A 120 3.03 -9.05 10.03
N GLU A 121 3.46 -9.80 11.05
CA GLU A 121 3.10 -11.20 11.21
C GLU A 121 1.56 -11.31 11.16
N PRO A 122 1.01 -12.23 10.36
CA PRO A 122 -0.43 -12.40 10.30
C PRO A 122 -0.92 -13.00 11.62
N THR A 123 -1.53 -12.18 12.47
CA THR A 123 -2.30 -12.70 13.61
C THR A 123 -3.64 -13.19 13.08
N TYR A 124 -3.70 -14.46 12.69
CA TYR A 124 -4.98 -15.11 12.38
C TYR A 124 -5.69 -15.44 13.71
N PRO A 125 -6.95 -15.03 13.93
CA PRO A 125 -7.82 -15.85 14.77
C PRO A 125 -7.99 -17.20 14.07
N GLN A 126 -7.63 -18.29 14.75
CA GLN A 126 -7.83 -19.66 14.28
C GLN A 126 -9.33 -19.91 14.05
N LEU A 127 -9.81 -19.67 12.84
CA LEU A 127 -11.01 -20.34 12.35
C LEU A 127 -10.54 -21.69 11.80
N LEU A 128 -10.58 -22.69 12.69
CA LEU A 128 -10.60 -24.10 12.35
C LEU A 128 -11.59 -24.30 11.19
N ILE A 129 -11.05 -24.45 9.98
CA ILE A 129 -11.76 -25.16 8.92
C ILE A 129 -11.65 -26.62 9.32
N ASP A 130 -12.69 -27.13 9.98
CA ASP A 130 -12.88 -28.55 10.19
C ASP A 130 -12.93 -29.22 8.81
N ALA A 131 -11.78 -29.75 8.38
CA ALA A 131 -11.61 -30.51 7.14
C ALA A 131 -12.28 -31.91 7.19
N ASN A 132 -13.26 -32.12 8.07
CA ASN A 132 -14.04 -33.34 8.18
C ASN A 132 -15.47 -33.04 8.67
N SER A 133 -16.29 -32.45 7.80
CA SER A 133 -17.74 -32.56 7.89
C SER A 133 -18.37 -32.43 6.50
N VAL A 134 -18.09 -33.42 5.66
CA VAL A 134 -18.97 -33.80 4.56
C VAL A 134 -19.28 -35.28 4.80
N ALA A 135 -20.40 -35.49 5.46
CA ALA A 135 -21.19 -36.72 5.30
C ALA A 135 -22.17 -36.50 4.15
#